data_AF-A0AB73HI18-F1
#
_entry.id   AF-A0AB73HI18-F1
#
_cell.length_a   1.000
_cell.length_b   1.000
_cell.length_c   1.000
_cell.angle_alpha   90.00
_cell.angle_beta   90.00
_cell.angle_gamma   90.00
#
_symmetry.space_group_name_H-M   'P 1'
#
loop_
_entity.id
_entity.type
_entity.pdbx_description
1 polymer ?
#
loop_
_entity_poly.entity_id
_entity_poly.type
_entity_poly.pdbx_seq_one_letter_code
_entity_poly.pdbx_strand_id
1 'polypeptide(L)'
;MGKTIRQLSEELKLSKQAINQRINSINGFRSKHTYKVKNHLEIDNQGVKMLANFGKQKRQDRQPNQQDKNDKNDKIDHILLKQLDVKDQQIANLQQALDQQQKLQIATVTENHRLKEHIRKLSGLLEPSSATQQQQSNDKDDTLSNSINAIHDNAENDKQDQSHIVDEKKKRIHKNKANNSWWHFW
;
A
#
# COMPACT_ATOMS: atom_id res chain seq x y z
N MET A 1 -37.72 61.59 -3.44
CA MET A 1 -38.81 60.60 -3.46
C MET A 1 -38.17 59.24 -3.33
N GLY A 2 -38.46 58.49 -2.27
CA GLY A 2 -37.99 57.12 -2.14
C GLY A 2 -38.83 56.16 -2.98
N LYS A 3 -38.30 54.96 -3.21
CA LYS A 3 -38.98 53.90 -3.97
C LYS A 3 -39.16 52.66 -3.09
N THR A 4 -40.34 52.06 -3.17
CA THR A 4 -40.60 50.78 -2.49
C THR A 4 -39.97 49.63 -3.26
N ILE A 5 -39.62 48.53 -2.58
CA ILE A 5 -39.11 47.30 -3.21
C ILE A 5 -40.01 46.82 -4.37
N ARG A 6 -41.33 47.03 -4.27
CA ARG A 6 -42.28 46.72 -5.36
C ARG A 6 -42.01 47.56 -6.61
N GLN A 7 -41.88 48.88 -6.48
CA GLN A 7 -41.61 49.78 -7.60
C GLN A 7 -40.23 49.48 -8.21
N LEU A 8 -39.25 49.17 -7.38
CA LEU A 8 -37.92 48.76 -7.84
C LEU A 8 -37.92 47.42 -8.57
N SER A 9 -38.83 46.52 -8.20
CA SER A 9 -39.01 45.23 -8.88
C SER A 9 -39.44 45.44 -10.33
N GLU A 10 -40.38 46.36 -10.53
CA GLU A 10 -40.90 46.73 -11.84
C GLU A 10 -39.85 47.51 -12.66
N GLU A 11 -39.14 48.47 -12.05
CA GLU A 11 -38.13 49.30 -12.72
C GLU A 11 -36.86 48.53 -13.11
N LEU A 12 -36.32 47.72 -12.19
CA LEU A 12 -35.09 46.97 -12.43
C LEU A 12 -35.33 45.63 -13.14
N LYS A 13 -36.59 45.27 -13.40
CA LYS A 13 -37.01 43.96 -13.94
C LYS A 13 -36.45 42.79 -13.12
N LEU A 14 -36.49 42.93 -11.80
CA LEU A 14 -35.99 41.94 -10.84
C LEU A 14 -37.13 41.52 -9.91
N SER A 15 -37.13 40.29 -9.42
CA SER A 15 -38.11 39.89 -8.40
C SER A 15 -37.88 40.66 -7.09
N LYS A 16 -38.96 40.89 -6.32
CA LYS A 16 -38.86 41.47 -4.96
C LYS A 16 -37.85 40.73 -4.08
N GLN A 17 -37.79 39.41 -4.23
CA GLN A 17 -36.83 38.56 -3.52
C GLN A 17 -35.39 38.83 -3.98
N ALA A 18 -35.15 38.96 -5.28
CA ALA A 18 -33.82 39.30 -5.80
C ALA A 18 -33.34 40.66 -5.28
N ILE A 19 -34.22 41.65 -5.19
CA ILE A 19 -33.90 42.95 -4.60
C ILE A 19 -33.54 42.81 -3.11
N ASN A 20 -34.32 42.05 -2.35
CA ASN A 20 -34.03 41.77 -0.94
C ASN A 20 -32.68 41.06 -0.75
N GLN A 21 -32.32 40.12 -1.64
CA GLN A 21 -31.01 39.48 -1.60
C GLN A 21 -29.87 40.47 -1.85
N ARG A 22 -30.04 41.39 -2.80
CA ARG A 22 -29.05 42.46 -3.06
C ARG A 22 -28.89 43.38 -1.86
N ILE A 23 -30.02 43.78 -1.25
CA ILE A 23 -30.03 44.60 -0.01
C ILE A 23 -29.27 43.92 1.12
N ASN A 24 -29.48 42.62 1.33
CA ASN A 24 -28.79 41.85 2.36
C ASN A 24 -27.30 41.61 2.03
N SER A 25 -26.93 41.60 0.76
CA SER A 25 -25.55 41.39 0.31
C SER A 25 -24.67 42.63 0.46
N ILE A 26 -25.26 43.83 0.44
CA ILE A 26 -24.52 45.08 0.63
C ILE A 26 -24.45 45.39 2.12
N ASN A 27 -23.23 45.43 2.66
CA ASN A 27 -23.02 45.67 4.09
C ASN A 27 -23.58 47.04 4.52
N GLY A 28 -24.40 47.05 5.57
CA GLY A 28 -24.99 48.27 6.13
C GLY A 28 -26.04 48.97 5.25
N PHE A 29 -26.49 48.35 4.15
CA PHE A 29 -27.42 48.98 3.20
C PHE A 29 -28.70 49.47 3.88
N ARG A 30 -29.32 48.61 4.70
CA ARG A 30 -30.58 48.95 5.39
C ARG A 30 -30.44 50.12 6.35
N SER A 31 -29.28 50.24 7.00
CA SER A 31 -29.03 51.33 7.95
C SER A 31 -28.86 52.68 7.26
N LYS A 32 -28.38 52.70 6.01
CA LYS A 32 -27.99 53.93 5.31
C LYS A 32 -29.03 54.38 4.28
N HIS A 33 -29.71 53.42 3.63
CA HIS A 33 -30.50 53.66 2.43
C HIS A 33 -31.94 53.15 2.53
N THR A 34 -32.36 52.62 3.68
CA THR A 34 -33.74 52.17 3.89
C THR A 34 -34.35 52.92 5.07
N TYR A 35 -35.53 53.49 4.88
CA TYR A 35 -36.25 54.21 5.92
C TYR A 35 -37.74 53.86 5.89
N LYS A 36 -38.39 53.96 7.06
CA LYS A 36 -39.81 53.67 7.23
C LYS A 36 -40.64 54.92 6.94
N VAL A 37 -41.58 54.80 6.02
CA VAL A 37 -42.57 55.84 5.71
C VAL A 37 -43.94 55.27 6.04
N LYS A 38 -44.59 55.78 7.08
CA LYS A 38 -45.88 55.28 7.57
C LYS A 38 -45.84 53.76 7.80
N ASN A 39 -46.43 52.98 6.88
CA ASN A 39 -46.59 51.53 6.98
C ASN A 39 -45.69 50.73 6.03
N HIS A 40 -44.82 51.38 5.24
CA HIS A 40 -43.93 50.71 4.29
C HIS A 40 -42.49 51.20 4.38
N LEU A 41 -41.57 50.44 3.79
CA LEU A 41 -40.15 50.79 3.69
C LEU A 41 -39.86 51.36 2.30
N GLU A 42 -39.16 52.49 2.28
CA GLU A 42 -38.67 53.13 1.07
C GLU A 42 -37.15 53.10 1.03
N ILE A 43 -36.62 53.03 -0.18
CA ILE A 43 -35.21 53.12 -0.49
C ILE A 43 -34.93 54.47 -1.12
N ASP A 44 -33.90 55.15 -0.64
CA ASP A 44 -33.47 56.43 -1.19
C ASP A 44 -32.87 56.29 -2.60
N ASN A 45 -32.71 57.41 -3.30
CA ASN A 45 -32.21 57.40 -4.68
C ASN A 45 -30.76 56.86 -4.79
N GLN A 46 -29.95 57.00 -3.73
CA GLN A 46 -28.59 56.48 -3.69
C GLN A 46 -28.58 54.94 -3.60
N GLY A 47 -29.38 54.37 -2.71
CA GLY A 47 -29.56 52.93 -2.57
C GLY A 47 -30.12 52.30 -3.84
N VAL A 48 -31.04 52.97 -4.54
CA VAL A 48 -31.55 52.51 -5.84
C VAL A 48 -30.44 52.39 -6.88
N LYS A 49 -29.55 53.39 -6.98
CA LYS A 49 -28.38 53.35 -7.87
C LYS A 49 -27.42 52.22 -7.51
N MET A 50 -27.18 51.96 -6.22
CA MET A 50 -26.36 50.85 -5.77
C MET A 50 -26.98 49.49 -6.13
N LEU A 51 -28.29 49.31 -5.95
CA LEU A 51 -28.99 48.08 -6.30
C LEU A 51 -29.02 47.83 -7.81
N ALA A 52 -29.12 48.88 -8.63
CA ALA A 52 -29.02 48.79 -10.09
C ALA A 52 -27.62 48.36 -10.55
N ASN A 53 -26.57 48.95 -9.94
CA ASN A 53 -25.18 48.65 -10.27
C ASN A 53 -24.61 47.41 -9.58
N PHE A 54 -25.37 46.76 -8.69
CA PHE A 54 -24.94 45.57 -7.93
C PHE A 54 -24.32 44.46 -8.80
N GLY A 55 -24.86 44.23 -10.00
CA GLY A 55 -24.32 43.24 -10.94
C GLY A 55 -22.96 43.59 -11.52
N LYS A 56 -22.65 44.89 -11.67
CA LYS A 56 -21.34 45.38 -12.13
C LYS A 56 -20.32 45.34 -11.00
N GLN A 57 -20.75 45.74 -9.80
CA GLN A 57 -19.92 45.76 -8.61
C GLN A 57 -19.50 44.35 -8.17
N LYS A 58 -20.38 43.33 -8.24
CA LYS A 58 -19.98 41.92 -8.00
C LYS A 58 -18.92 41.38 -8.97
N ARG A 59 -18.76 41.97 -10.15
CA ARG A 59 -17.70 41.59 -11.11
C ARG A 59 -16.38 42.27 -10.78
N GLN A 60 -16.40 43.47 -10.18
CA GLN A 60 -15.21 44.19 -9.71
C GLN A 60 -14.77 43.72 -8.31
N ASP A 61 -15.71 43.51 -7.38
CA ASP A 61 -15.46 42.94 -6.04
C ASP A 61 -15.13 41.43 -6.07
N ARG A 62 -15.05 40.81 -7.25
CA ARG A 62 -14.42 39.50 -7.44
C ARG A 62 -12.89 39.60 -7.55
N GLN A 63 -12.34 40.83 -7.61
CA GLN A 63 -10.90 41.11 -7.46
C GLN A 63 -10.61 41.93 -6.19
N PRO A 64 -10.78 41.31 -5.01
CA PRO A 64 -9.75 41.41 -4.00
C PRO A 64 -9.38 40.01 -3.49
N ASN A 65 -8.08 39.75 -3.27
CA ASN A 65 -7.43 38.48 -2.90
C ASN A 65 -7.01 37.51 -4.02
N GLN A 66 -6.42 37.98 -5.13
CA GLN A 66 -5.62 37.10 -5.99
C GLN A 66 -4.15 37.00 -5.55
N GLN A 67 -3.56 38.05 -4.98
CA GLN A 67 -2.12 38.04 -4.67
C GLN A 67 -1.75 37.11 -3.50
N ASP A 68 -2.42 37.20 -2.35
CA ASP A 68 -2.18 36.30 -1.19
C ASP A 68 -2.61 34.84 -1.42
N LYS A 69 -3.50 34.59 -2.40
CA LYS A 69 -3.91 33.23 -2.77
C LYS A 69 -2.94 32.59 -3.75
N ASN A 70 -2.40 33.37 -4.69
CA ASN A 70 -1.38 32.91 -5.62
C ASN A 70 -0.09 32.58 -4.87
N ASP A 71 0.40 33.45 -3.96
CA ASP A 71 1.63 33.18 -3.20
C ASP A 71 1.55 31.92 -2.31
N LYS A 72 0.35 31.59 -1.81
CA LYS A 72 0.11 30.36 -1.02
C LYS A 72 0.01 29.14 -1.94
N ASN A 73 -0.65 29.27 -3.08
CA ASN A 73 -0.73 28.18 -4.07
C ASN A 73 0.63 27.87 -4.68
N ASP A 74 1.42 28.89 -5.05
CA ASP A 74 2.75 28.72 -5.61
C ASP A 74 3.71 28.03 -4.63
N LYS A 75 3.59 28.33 -3.32
CA LYS A 75 4.32 27.62 -2.27
C LYS A 75 3.88 26.16 -2.13
N ILE A 76 2.58 25.89 -2.21
CA ILE A 76 2.04 24.52 -2.15
C ILE A 76 2.54 23.73 -3.36
N ASP A 77 2.47 24.29 -4.56
CA ASP A 77 2.93 23.65 -5.80
C ASP A 77 4.44 23.36 -5.76
N HIS A 78 5.24 24.30 -5.25
CA HIS A 78 6.68 24.08 -5.04
C HIS A 78 6.95 22.95 -4.02
N ILE A 79 6.19 22.89 -2.92
CA ILE A 79 6.35 21.80 -1.93
C ILE A 79 5.97 20.45 -2.54
N LEU A 80 4.88 20.40 -3.31
CA LEU A 80 4.43 19.20 -3.99
C LEU A 80 5.44 18.72 -5.04
N LEU A 81 6.01 19.64 -5.83
CA LEU A 81 7.08 19.34 -6.79
C LEU A 81 8.31 18.76 -6.09
N LYS A 82 8.77 19.38 -5.00
CA LYS A 82 9.91 18.87 -4.23
C LYS A 82 9.63 17.49 -3.65
N GLN A 83 8.41 17.23 -3.18
CA GLN A 83 8.03 15.90 -2.70
C GLN A 83 7.99 14.86 -3.82
N LEU A 84 7.59 15.26 -5.02
CA LEU A 84 7.62 14.40 -6.20
C LEU A 84 9.06 14.02 -6.55
N ASP A 85 9.96 14.99 -6.63
CA ASP A 85 11.38 14.74 -6.92
C ASP A 85 12.02 13.78 -5.90
N VAL A 86 11.73 13.96 -4.61
CA VAL A 86 12.23 13.05 -3.56
C VAL A 86 11.67 11.64 -3.73
N LYS A 87 10.38 11.51 -4.09
CA LYS A 87 9.77 10.20 -4.34
C LYS A 87 10.36 9.54 -5.58
N ASP A 88 10.58 10.29 -6.65
CA ASP A 88 11.19 9.78 -7.88
C ASP A 88 12.62 9.30 -7.64
N GLN A 89 13.41 10.03 -6.84
CA GLN A 89 14.74 9.58 -6.40
C GLN A 89 14.66 8.30 -5.56
N GLN A 90 13.70 8.19 -4.65
CA GLN A 90 13.51 6.99 -3.85
C GLN A 90 13.14 5.78 -4.74
N ILE A 91 12.27 5.98 -5.73
CA ILE A 91 11.90 4.96 -6.71
C ILE A 91 13.12 4.53 -7.53
N ALA A 92 13.93 5.47 -8.01
CA ALA A 92 15.15 5.18 -8.75
C ALA A 92 16.14 4.34 -7.93
N ASN A 93 16.34 4.69 -6.66
CA ASN A 93 17.21 3.94 -5.75
C ASN A 93 16.70 2.51 -5.50
N LEU A 94 15.38 2.35 -5.29
CA LEU A 94 14.77 1.03 -5.09
C LEU A 94 14.88 0.18 -6.36
N GLN A 95 14.65 0.77 -7.54
CA GLN A 95 14.81 0.08 -8.82
C GLN A 95 16.26 -0.38 -9.01
N GLN A 96 17.24 0.48 -8.74
CA GLN A 96 18.65 0.13 -8.84
C GLN A 96 19.03 -1.01 -7.89
N ALA A 97 18.57 -0.98 -6.63
CA ALA A 97 18.82 -2.04 -5.66
C ALA A 97 18.21 -3.38 -6.10
N LEU A 98 16.99 -3.34 -6.64
CA LEU A 98 16.32 -4.53 -7.18
C LEU A 98 17.08 -5.10 -8.37
N ASP A 99 17.51 -4.27 -9.31
CA ASP A 99 18.29 -4.69 -10.47
C ASP A 99 19.63 -5.32 -10.06
N GLN A 100 20.28 -4.75 -9.03
CA GLN A 100 21.51 -5.32 -8.45
C GLN A 100 21.24 -6.70 -7.83
N GLN A 101 20.16 -6.83 -7.06
CA GLN A 101 19.76 -8.11 -6.46
C GLN A 101 19.48 -9.18 -7.52
N GLN A 102 18.76 -8.83 -8.60
CA GLN A 102 18.49 -9.74 -9.71
C GLN A 102 19.77 -10.19 -10.41
N LYS A 103 20.70 -9.27 -10.70
CA LYS A 103 22.00 -9.61 -11.30
C LYS A 103 22.80 -10.59 -10.42
N LEU A 104 22.83 -10.36 -9.11
CA LEU A 104 23.52 -11.24 -8.16
C LEU A 104 22.87 -12.63 -8.10
N GLN A 105 21.54 -12.70 -8.13
CA GLN A 105 20.82 -13.98 -8.14
C GLN A 105 21.12 -14.78 -9.41
N ILE A 106 21.08 -14.13 -10.58
CA ILE A 106 21.42 -14.75 -11.86
C ILE A 106 22.86 -15.27 -11.83
N ALA A 107 23.83 -14.43 -11.45
CA ALA A 107 25.23 -14.82 -11.37
C ALA A 107 25.45 -16.02 -10.42
N THR A 108 24.77 -16.03 -9.27
CA THR A 108 24.83 -17.12 -8.29
C THR A 108 24.27 -18.42 -8.87
N VAL A 109 23.14 -18.37 -9.57
CA VAL A 109 22.54 -19.57 -10.19
C VAL A 109 23.42 -20.10 -11.31
N THR A 110 23.97 -19.22 -12.14
CA THR A 110 24.88 -19.59 -13.23
C THR A 110 26.15 -20.25 -12.71
N GLU A 111 26.79 -19.68 -11.68
CA GLU A 111 28.01 -20.25 -11.11
C GLU A 111 27.72 -21.60 -10.43
N ASN A 112 26.61 -21.72 -9.70
CA ASN A 112 26.19 -23.00 -9.14
C ASN A 112 25.98 -24.08 -10.22
N HIS A 113 25.40 -23.71 -11.36
CA HIS A 113 25.25 -24.63 -12.48
C HIS A 113 26.62 -25.06 -13.02
N ARG A 114 27.55 -24.11 -13.22
CA ARG A 114 28.92 -24.40 -13.65
C ARG A 114 29.67 -25.32 -12.69
N LEU A 115 29.57 -25.06 -11.38
CA LEU A 115 30.19 -25.89 -10.35
C LEU A 115 29.61 -27.30 -10.34
N LYS A 116 28.29 -27.46 -10.48
CA LYS A 116 27.65 -28.78 -10.61
C LYS A 116 28.14 -29.55 -11.83
N GLU A 117 28.29 -28.88 -12.97
CA GLU A 117 28.84 -29.51 -14.17
C GLU A 117 30.31 -29.92 -13.98
N HIS A 118 31.12 -29.09 -13.31
CA HIS A 118 32.50 -29.45 -12.98
C HIS A 118 32.57 -30.67 -12.05
N ILE A 119 31.74 -30.71 -11.00
CA ILE A 119 31.64 -31.86 -10.09
C ILE A 119 31.24 -33.11 -10.87
N ARG A 120 30.22 -33.04 -11.74
CA ARG A 120 29.77 -34.16 -12.56
C ARG A 120 30.89 -34.70 -13.46
N LYS A 121 31.66 -33.82 -14.11
CA LYS A 121 32.81 -34.23 -14.94
C LYS A 121 33.88 -34.92 -14.11
N LEU A 122 34.22 -34.40 -12.93
CA LEU A 122 35.19 -35.03 -12.04
C LEU A 122 34.70 -36.37 -11.51
N SER A 123 33.43 -36.47 -11.10
CA SER A 123 32.83 -37.74 -10.68
C SER A 123 32.82 -38.78 -11.80
N GLY A 124 32.56 -38.38 -13.04
CA GLY A 124 32.64 -39.28 -14.20
C GLY A 124 34.05 -39.78 -14.53
N LEU A 125 35.09 -39.04 -14.14
CA LEU A 125 36.49 -39.48 -14.23
C LEU A 125 36.91 -40.38 -13.05
N LEU A 126 36.23 -40.23 -11.91
CA LEU A 126 36.51 -40.96 -10.67
C LEU A 126 35.69 -42.25 -10.53
N GLU A 127 34.65 -42.44 -11.35
CA GLU A 127 34.00 -43.74 -11.50
C GLU A 127 35.10 -44.76 -11.87
N PRO A 128 35.40 -45.73 -10.99
CA PRO A 128 36.46 -46.68 -11.25
C PRO A 128 36.16 -47.39 -12.55
N SER A 129 37.16 -47.47 -13.42
CA SER A 129 37.16 -48.33 -14.60
C SER A 129 36.72 -49.74 -14.17
N SER A 130 35.43 -50.04 -14.29
CA SER A 130 34.84 -51.31 -13.92
C SER A 130 35.09 -52.32 -15.03
N ALA A 131 36.37 -52.55 -15.32
CA ALA A 131 36.87 -53.57 -16.25
C ALA A 131 37.85 -54.51 -15.54
N THR A 132 37.70 -54.72 -14.22
CA THR A 132 38.53 -55.67 -13.48
C THR A 132 37.75 -56.31 -12.32
N GLN A 133 36.70 -57.05 -12.65
CA GLN A 133 36.17 -58.06 -11.72
C GLN A 133 35.56 -59.24 -12.48
N GLN A 134 36.33 -59.80 -13.41
CA GLN A 134 36.17 -61.20 -13.80
C GLN A 134 37.46 -61.91 -13.41
N GLN A 135 37.45 -62.60 -12.27
CA GLN A 135 38.02 -63.94 -12.09
C GLN A 135 38.14 -64.32 -10.60
N GLN A 136 37.67 -65.54 -10.32
CA GLN A 136 38.01 -66.43 -9.20
C GLN A 136 37.33 -66.09 -7.86
N SER A 137 36.58 -67.00 -7.21
CA SER A 137 36.73 -68.46 -7.11
C SER A 137 35.38 -69.14 -6.79
N ASN A 138 35.15 -70.28 -7.45
CA ASN A 138 34.23 -71.33 -7.02
C ASN A 138 34.95 -72.29 -6.05
N ASP A 139 34.17 -73.16 -5.40
CA ASP A 139 34.51 -74.24 -4.45
C ASP A 139 34.67 -73.82 -2.98
N LYS A 140 34.10 -74.47 -1.96
CA LYS A 140 33.06 -75.51 -1.76
C LYS A 140 32.96 -75.71 -0.23
N ASP A 141 31.85 -76.29 0.23
CA ASP A 141 31.69 -77.01 1.51
C ASP A 141 31.64 -76.18 2.82
N ASP A 142 30.97 -76.54 3.90
CA ASP A 142 29.79 -77.35 4.18
C ASP A 142 29.49 -77.15 5.70
N THR A 143 28.23 -77.32 6.10
CA THR A 143 27.81 -77.81 7.44
C THR A 143 27.94 -76.97 8.75
N LEU A 144 26.78 -76.83 9.42
CA LEU A 144 26.45 -76.92 10.86
C LEU A 144 25.98 -75.67 11.64
N SER A 145 24.68 -75.70 11.90
CA SER A 145 23.92 -74.95 12.90
C SER A 145 24.18 -75.42 14.35
N ASN A 146 24.01 -74.45 15.27
CA ASN A 146 23.19 -74.49 16.51
C ASN A 146 23.84 -74.73 17.89
N SER A 147 23.54 -73.82 18.83
CA SER A 147 23.04 -74.04 20.22
C SER A 147 22.92 -72.65 20.92
N ILE A 148 21.76 -72.09 21.27
CA ILE A 148 20.79 -72.40 22.37
C ILE A 148 21.49 -72.40 23.75
N ASN A 149 21.11 -71.69 24.82
CA ASN A 149 20.10 -70.70 25.21
C ASN A 149 20.52 -70.18 26.62
N ALA A 150 20.06 -69.02 27.05
CA ALA A 150 19.74 -68.78 28.47
C ALA A 150 18.61 -67.73 28.60
N ILE A 151 17.53 -68.16 29.23
CA ILE A 151 16.19 -67.54 29.37
C ILE A 151 16.04 -67.00 30.80
N HIS A 152 15.27 -65.91 31.00
CA HIS A 152 14.22 -65.66 32.03
C HIS A 152 14.02 -64.13 32.21
N ASP A 153 12.85 -63.50 32.40
CA ASP A 153 11.56 -63.78 33.09
C ASP A 153 10.42 -62.96 32.42
N ASN A 154 9.26 -63.52 32.02
CA ASN A 154 7.95 -63.64 32.74
C ASN A 154 7.36 -62.29 33.24
N ALA A 155 6.08 -61.91 33.11
CA ALA A 155 4.77 -62.46 32.70
C ALA A 155 3.92 -61.24 32.22
N GLU A 156 2.76 -61.30 31.54
CA GLU A 156 1.51 -62.00 31.82
C GLU A 156 0.52 -61.74 30.65
N ASN A 157 -0.38 -62.69 30.36
CA ASN A 157 -1.28 -62.74 29.20
C ASN A 157 -2.58 -61.90 29.37
N ASP A 158 -3.17 -61.39 28.28
CA ASP A 158 -4.53 -61.84 27.85
C ASP A 158 -4.89 -61.45 26.40
N LYS A 159 -5.81 -62.24 25.83
CA LYS A 159 -6.27 -62.41 24.43
C LYS A 159 -7.00 -61.14 23.88
N GLN A 160 -7.33 -60.89 22.60
CA GLN A 160 -7.71 -61.73 21.45
C GLN A 160 -7.92 -60.79 20.22
N ASP A 161 -7.57 -61.28 19.02
CA ASP A 161 -8.17 -61.10 17.68
C ASP A 161 -8.67 -59.75 17.08
N GLN A 162 -8.42 -59.68 15.76
CA GLN A 162 -9.14 -59.02 14.66
C GLN A 162 -8.87 -57.54 14.29
N SER A 163 -8.18 -57.43 13.15
CA SER A 163 -8.39 -56.53 12.00
C SER A 163 -9.04 -55.14 12.17
N HIS A 164 -8.40 -54.18 11.48
CA HIS A 164 -8.98 -53.09 10.68
C HIS A 164 -8.68 -51.64 11.19
N ILE A 165 -8.22 -50.81 10.24
CA ILE A 165 -8.31 -49.33 10.16
C ILE A 165 -7.21 -48.45 10.81
N VAL A 166 -6.41 -47.84 9.91
CA VAL A 166 -6.14 -46.40 9.71
C VAL A 166 -5.60 -45.53 10.87
N ASP A 167 -4.44 -44.94 10.54
CA ASP A 167 -3.86 -43.65 10.92
C ASP A 167 -3.42 -43.31 12.36
N GLU A 168 -2.33 -42.54 12.32
CA GLU A 168 -1.71 -41.73 13.37
C GLU A 168 -0.91 -42.45 14.47
N LYS A 169 0.42 -42.30 14.41
CA LYS A 169 1.17 -41.49 15.41
C LYS A 169 2.66 -41.33 15.09
N LYS A 170 3.01 -40.07 14.81
CA LYS A 170 4.11 -39.31 15.43
C LYS A 170 5.52 -39.93 15.38
N LYS A 171 6.23 -39.73 14.27
CA LYS A 171 7.71 -39.68 14.30
C LYS A 171 8.14 -38.42 15.04
N ARG A 172 8.85 -38.61 16.16
CA ARG A 172 9.36 -37.55 17.05
C ARG A 172 10.36 -36.68 16.30
N ILE A 173 9.97 -35.44 15.98
CA ILE A 173 10.89 -34.41 15.47
C ILE A 173 11.73 -33.93 16.66
N HIS A 174 13.04 -34.19 16.61
CA HIS A 174 13.99 -33.62 17.55
C HIS A 174 14.10 -32.12 17.29
N LYS A 175 13.58 -31.29 18.21
CA LYS A 175 13.69 -29.84 18.14
C LYS A 175 15.14 -29.45 18.47
N ASN A 176 15.93 -29.11 17.45
CA ASN A 176 17.15 -28.34 17.66
C ASN A 176 16.74 -26.89 18.00
N LYS A 177 17.08 -26.44 19.21
CA LYS A 177 16.95 -25.06 19.66
C LYS A 177 18.13 -24.26 19.10
N ALA A 178 17.95 -23.66 17.93
CA ALA A 178 18.86 -22.63 17.43
C ALA A 178 18.38 -21.25 17.92
N ASN A 179 18.86 -20.82 19.09
CA ASN A 179 18.85 -19.39 19.41
C ASN A 179 20.09 -18.79 18.74
N ASN A 180 19.92 -18.06 17.65
CA ASN A 180 20.94 -17.09 17.24
C ASN A 180 20.21 -15.89 16.65
N SER A 181 19.92 -14.97 17.55
CA SER A 181 19.70 -13.55 17.28
C SER A 181 20.84 -13.02 16.42
N TRP A 182 20.60 -12.97 15.12
CA TRP A 182 21.48 -12.35 14.14
C TRP A 182 20.69 -11.20 13.52
N TRP A 183 21.27 -10.01 13.58
CA TRP A 183 20.78 -8.73 13.04
C TRP A 183 19.92 -7.88 13.98
N HIS A 184 20.59 -7.13 14.85
CA HIS A 184 20.17 -5.77 15.16
C HIS A 184 21.09 -4.82 14.37
N PHE A 185 20.52 -4.12 13.39
CA PHE A 185 21.16 -2.96 12.76
C PHE A 185 20.87 -1.73 13.63
N TRP A 186 21.91 -0.97 13.96
CA TRP A 186 21.84 0.38 14.52
C TRP A 186 22.26 1.37 13.43
#